data_AF-A0A7C9RHS9-F1
#
_entry.id   AF-A0A7C9RHS9-F1
#
_cell.length_a   1.000
_cell.length_b   1.000
_cell.length_c   1.000
_cell.angle_alpha   90.00
_cell.angle_beta   90.00
_cell.angle_gamma   90.00
#
_symmetry.space_group_name_H-M   'P 1'
#
loop_
_entity.id
_entity.type
_entity.pdbx_description
1 polymer ?
#
loop_
_entity_poly.entity_id
_entity_poly.type
_entity_poly.pdbx_seq_one_letter_code
_entity_poly.pdbx_strand_id
1 'polypeptide(L)'
;MTKADDRPWTAEEDDFAQRMNRQMTRKAIGKVLGRTKNAVTGGLRLLAMTPEERRNLHAYRSQLRQKVDPNDPPIYRPTPEMLHDRDVRSMLPHRDLTGAFLGDPPVGLSALEGRR
;
A
#
# COMPACT_ATOMS: atom_id res chain seq x y z
N MET A 1 -15.36 3.23 -9.42
CA MET A 1 -15.32 3.60 -7.98
C MET A 1 -14.14 4.53 -7.78
N THR A 2 -14.35 5.77 -7.34
CA THR A 2 -13.28 6.74 -7.05
C THR A 2 -12.52 6.30 -5.80
N LYS A 3 -11.18 6.30 -5.87
CA LYS A 3 -10.27 5.99 -4.74
C LYS A 3 -10.71 6.76 -3.49
N ALA A 4 -10.56 6.14 -2.32
CA ALA A 4 -10.71 6.86 -1.06
C ALA A 4 -9.66 7.98 -1.04
N ASP A 5 -10.10 9.23 -0.93
CA ASP A 5 -9.20 10.36 -0.75
C ASP A 5 -8.57 10.24 0.64
N ASP A 6 -7.28 9.92 0.68
CA ASP A 6 -6.46 9.87 1.91
C ASP A 6 -6.12 11.28 2.45
N ARG A 7 -6.79 12.32 1.93
CA ARG A 7 -6.61 13.71 2.33
C ARG A 7 -7.01 13.91 3.82
N PRO A 8 -6.15 14.54 4.65
CA PRO A 8 -6.49 14.83 6.06
C PRO A 8 -7.72 15.75 6.14
N TRP A 9 -8.52 15.61 7.21
CA TRP A 9 -9.65 16.51 7.48
C TRP A 9 -9.15 17.82 8.07
N THR A 10 -9.68 18.94 7.58
CA THR A 10 -9.44 20.25 8.18
C THR A 10 -10.56 20.61 9.15
N ALA A 11 -10.28 21.50 10.10
CA ALA A 11 -11.29 21.95 11.07
C ALA A 11 -12.53 22.58 10.39
N GLU A 12 -12.34 23.30 9.29
CA GLU A 12 -13.44 23.89 8.50
C GLU A 12 -14.35 22.81 7.89
N GLU A 13 -13.75 21.72 7.40
CA GLU A 13 -14.51 20.59 6.85
C GLU A 13 -15.30 19.85 7.93
N ASP A 14 -14.71 19.67 9.11
CA ASP A 14 -15.36 19.06 10.25
C ASP A 14 -16.57 19.89 10.72
N ASP A 15 -16.38 21.21 10.85
CA ASP A 15 -17.44 22.15 11.22
C ASP A 15 -18.58 22.16 10.20
N PHE A 16 -18.23 22.23 8.91
CA PHE A 16 -19.20 22.18 7.83
C PHE A 16 -19.99 20.86 7.87
N ALA A 17 -19.29 19.73 7.97
CA ALA A 17 -19.92 18.41 8.01
C ALA A 17 -20.85 18.26 9.21
N GLN A 18 -20.49 18.74 10.40
CA GLN A 18 -21.36 18.68 11.58
C GLN A 18 -22.62 19.51 11.43
N ARG A 19 -22.50 20.76 10.97
CA ARG A 19 -23.65 21.66 10.77
C ARG A 19 -24.61 21.11 9.71
N MET A 20 -24.05 20.62 8.60
CA MET A 20 -24.83 20.16 7.45
C MET A 20 -25.40 18.74 7.61
N ASN A 21 -24.88 17.93 8.54
CA ASN A 21 -25.37 16.55 8.78
C ASN A 21 -26.85 16.48 9.17
N ARG A 22 -27.43 17.57 9.71
CA ARG A 22 -28.87 17.66 10.00
C ARG A 22 -29.71 18.15 8.82
N GLN A 23 -29.10 18.85 7.86
CA GLN A 23 -29.81 19.54 6.78
C GLN A 23 -29.75 18.81 5.44
N MET A 24 -28.70 18.00 5.22
CA MET A 24 -28.49 17.32 3.95
C MET A 24 -27.95 15.90 4.14
N THR A 25 -28.13 15.08 3.10
CA THR A 25 -27.62 13.71 3.12
C THR A 25 -26.09 13.68 3.07
N ARG A 26 -25.48 12.67 3.69
CA ARG A 26 -24.02 12.47 3.66
C ARG A 26 -23.43 12.38 2.24
N LYS A 27 -24.23 11.97 1.25
CA LYS A 27 -23.84 11.96 -0.16
C LYS A 27 -23.72 13.37 -0.72
N ALA A 28 -24.63 14.27 -0.35
CA ALA A 28 -24.59 15.68 -0.75
C ALA A 28 -23.43 16.43 -0.06
N ILE A 29 -23.23 16.21 1.24
CA ILE A 29 -22.07 16.74 1.98
C ILE A 29 -20.77 16.33 1.29
N GLY A 30 -20.64 15.06 0.92
CA GLY A 30 -19.49 14.55 0.19
C GLY A 30 -19.27 15.27 -1.14
N LYS A 31 -20.34 15.53 -1.91
CA LYS A 31 -20.22 16.29 -3.18
C LYS A 31 -19.69 17.71 -2.96
N VAL A 32 -20.14 18.40 -1.91
CA VAL A 32 -19.70 19.77 -1.61
C VAL A 32 -18.23 19.79 -1.16
N LEU A 33 -17.84 18.83 -0.32
CA LEU A 33 -16.47 18.71 0.20
C LEU A 33 -15.49 18.01 -0.76
N GLY A 34 -15.95 17.56 -1.93
CA GLY A 34 -15.15 16.73 -2.84
C GLY A 34 -14.75 15.37 -2.27
N ARG A 35 -15.48 14.83 -1.27
CA ARG A 35 -15.21 13.55 -0.61
C ARG A 35 -16.27 12.49 -0.92
N THR A 36 -15.92 11.22 -0.71
CA THR A 36 -16.90 10.13 -0.84
C THR A 36 -17.87 10.09 0.35
N LYS A 37 -19.08 9.55 0.15
CA LYS A 37 -20.07 9.32 1.23
C LYS A 37 -19.47 8.55 2.41
N ASN A 38 -18.62 7.55 2.12
CA ASN A 38 -17.99 6.72 3.13
C ASN A 38 -16.97 7.51 3.95
N ALA A 39 -16.18 8.37 3.32
CA ALA A 39 -15.25 9.26 4.00
C ALA A 39 -16.00 10.20 4.96
N VAL A 40 -17.10 10.82 4.52
CA VAL A 40 -17.95 11.68 5.37
C VAL A 40 -18.55 10.90 6.54
N THR A 41 -19.01 9.67 6.29
CA THR A 41 -19.58 8.82 7.35
C THR A 41 -18.52 8.43 8.39
N GLY A 42 -17.31 8.11 7.95
CA GLY A 42 -16.18 7.81 8.83
C GLY A 42 -15.72 9.04 9.63
N GLY A 43 -15.63 10.19 8.98
CA GLY A 43 -15.26 11.47 9.61
C GLY A 43 -16.24 11.86 10.71
N LEU A 44 -17.54 11.88 10.41
CA LEU A 44 -18.59 12.17 11.41
C LEU A 44 -18.57 11.18 12.58
N ARG A 45 -18.31 9.89 12.31
CA ARG A 45 -18.18 8.89 13.37
C ARG A 45 -16.98 9.17 14.28
N LEU A 46 -15.84 9.57 13.71
CA LEU A 46 -14.66 9.95 14.49
C LEU A 46 -14.92 11.21 15.32
N LEU A 47 -15.59 12.22 14.74
CA LEU A 47 -15.95 13.45 15.46
C LEU A 47 -16.86 13.19 16.66
N ALA A 48 -17.79 12.25 16.54
CA ALA A 48 -18.69 11.85 17.62
C ALA A 48 -18.01 11.04 18.74
N MET A 49 -16.82 10.47 18.50
CA MET A 49 -16.08 9.66 19.48
C MET A 49 -15.27 10.51 20.44
N THR A 50 -15.15 10.04 21.69
CA THR A 50 -14.24 10.62 22.68
C THR A 50 -12.77 10.33 22.34
N PRO A 51 -11.80 11.09 22.88
CA PRO A 51 -10.38 10.81 22.67
C PRO A 51 -9.98 9.39 23.10
N GLU A 52 -10.59 8.86 24.16
CA GLU A 52 -10.33 7.50 24.66
C GLU A 52 -10.86 6.44 23.69
N GLU A 53 -12.09 6.59 23.20
CA GLU A 53 -12.68 5.70 22.21
C GLU A 53 -11.86 5.66 20.92
N ARG A 54 -11.31 6.80 20.49
CA ARG A 54 -10.42 6.87 19.32
C ARG A 54 -9.14 6.07 19.54
N ARG A 55 -8.52 6.17 20.72
CA ARG A 55 -7.33 5.39 21.09
C ARG A 55 -7.65 3.89 21.13
N ASN A 56 -8.78 3.52 21.72
CA ASN A 56 -9.23 2.13 21.80
C ASN A 56 -9.53 1.56 20.41
N LEU A 57 -10.18 2.33 19.52
CA LEU A 57 -10.41 1.94 18.13
C LEU A 57 -9.09 1.73 17.38
N HIS A 58 -8.11 2.61 17.58
CA HIS A 58 -6.78 2.47 17.00
C HIS A 58 -6.09 1.18 17.49
N ALA A 59 -6.11 0.94 18.82
CA ALA A 59 -5.55 -0.27 19.41
C ALA A 59 -6.25 -1.54 18.88
N TYR A 60 -7.58 -1.55 18.85
CA TYR A 60 -8.38 -2.65 18.31
C TYR A 60 -8.05 -2.95 16.84
N ARG A 61 -7.91 -1.92 16.00
CA ARG A 61 -7.48 -2.06 14.60
C ARG A 61 -6.07 -2.63 14.47
N SER A 62 -5.16 -2.23 15.35
CA SER A 62 -3.80 -2.79 15.40
C SER A 62 -3.83 -4.27 15.75
N GLN A 63 -4.62 -4.66 16.75
CA GLN A 63 -4.78 -6.06 17.15
C GLN A 63 -5.38 -6.91 16.02
N LEU A 64 -6.40 -6.41 15.32
CA LEU A 64 -6.97 -7.09 14.15
C LEU A 64 -5.94 -7.34 13.05
N ARG A 65 -5.05 -6.37 12.79
CA ARG A 65 -3.95 -6.55 11.81
C ARG A 65 -2.95 -7.63 12.23
N GLN A 66 -2.79 -7.87 13.53
CA GLN A 66 -1.87 -8.88 14.06
C GLN A 66 -2.48 -10.29 14.09
N LYS A 67 -3.80 -10.43 14.02
CA LYS A 67 -4.48 -11.72 13.87
C LYS A 67 -4.31 -12.23 12.44
N VAL A 68 -3.14 -12.80 12.16
CA VAL A 68 -2.93 -13.72 11.02
C VAL A 68 -3.51 -15.07 11.45
N ASP A 69 -4.42 -15.65 10.67
CA ASP A 69 -4.90 -17.00 10.97
C ASP A 69 -3.70 -17.97 10.94
N PRO A 70 -3.48 -18.81 11.97
CA PRO A 70 -2.40 -19.80 11.94
C PRO A 70 -2.49 -20.76 10.75
N ASN A 71 -3.69 -20.93 10.19
CA ASN A 71 -3.96 -21.81 9.04
C ASN A 71 -4.02 -21.05 7.70
N ASP A 72 -3.97 -19.71 7.70
CA ASP A 72 -3.84 -18.99 6.44
C ASP A 72 -2.48 -19.35 5.83
N PRO A 73 -2.42 -19.74 4.55
CA PRO A 73 -1.14 -19.96 3.90
C PRO A 73 -0.34 -18.67 4.02
N PRO A 74 0.96 -18.74 4.40
CA PRO A 74 1.77 -17.55 4.52
C PRO A 74 1.67 -16.82 3.18
N ILE A 75 1.23 -15.55 3.20
CA ILE A 75 1.45 -14.62 2.08
C ILE A 75 2.90 -14.86 1.68
N TYR A 76 3.16 -15.36 0.47
CA TYR A 76 4.47 -15.91 0.08
C TYR A 76 5.58 -14.89 0.35
N ARG A 77 6.15 -14.97 1.55
CA ARG A 77 7.31 -14.20 1.96
C ARG A 77 8.47 -15.05 1.45
N PRO A 78 9.34 -14.50 0.57
CA PRO A 78 10.53 -15.22 0.17
C PRO A 78 11.27 -15.71 1.41
N THR A 79 11.66 -16.98 1.42
CA THR A 79 12.46 -17.52 2.53
C THR A 79 13.79 -16.75 2.62
N PRO A 80 14.48 -16.76 3.78
CA PRO A 80 15.82 -16.17 3.89
C PRO A 80 16.78 -16.70 2.82
N GLU A 81 16.67 -17.98 2.46
CA GLU A 81 17.44 -18.60 1.38
C GLU A 81 17.12 -18.00 0.01
N MET A 82 15.84 -17.77 -0.31
CA MET A 82 15.44 -17.13 -1.56
C MET A 82 15.89 -15.67 -1.66
N LEU A 83 15.89 -14.94 -0.53
CA LEU A 83 16.42 -13.57 -0.48
C LEU A 83 17.93 -13.58 -0.72
N HIS A 84 18.64 -14.51 -0.08
CA HIS A 84 20.08 -14.66 -0.26
C HIS A 84 20.43 -15.01 -1.72
N ASP A 85 19.75 -15.99 -2.31
CA ASP A 85 19.93 -16.37 -3.71
C ASP A 85 19.63 -15.20 -4.68
N ARG A 86 18.58 -14.41 -4.41
CA ARG A 86 18.30 -13.19 -5.17
C ARG A 86 19.44 -12.16 -5.04
N ASP A 87 19.93 -11.94 -3.84
CA ASP A 87 21.00 -10.97 -3.57
C ASP A 87 22.35 -11.44 -4.16
N VAL A 88 22.61 -12.76 -4.20
CA VAL A 88 23.75 -13.34 -4.94
C VAL A 88 23.61 -13.09 -6.43
N ARG A 89 22.43 -13.31 -7.02
CA ARG A 89 22.17 -13.06 -8.44
C ARG A 89 22.31 -11.59 -8.83
N SER A 90 21.99 -10.66 -7.93
CA SER A 90 22.13 -9.22 -8.20
C SER A 90 23.58 -8.73 -8.13
N MET A 91 24.44 -9.44 -7.39
CA MET A 91 25.89 -9.17 -7.33
C MET A 91 26.67 -9.74 -8.52
N LEU A 92 26.09 -10.69 -9.27
CA LEU A 92 26.72 -11.21 -10.48
C LEU A 92 26.68 -10.18 -11.61
N PRO A 93 27.73 -10.07 -12.44
CA PRO A 93 27.68 -9.24 -13.64
C PRO A 93 26.53 -9.70 -14.54
N HIS A 94 25.78 -8.75 -15.10
CA HIS A 94 24.71 -9.06 -16.06
C HIS A 94 25.29 -9.83 -17.25
N ARG A 95 25.11 -11.16 -17.24
CA ARG A 95 25.42 -12.02 -18.39
C ARG A 95 24.31 -11.90 -19.41
N ASP A 96 24.68 -11.88 -20.69
CA ASP A 96 23.71 -12.04 -21.77
C ASP A 96 23.03 -13.41 -21.66
N LEU A 97 21.75 -13.50 -22.02
CA LEU A 97 20.97 -14.75 -21.98
C LEU A 97 21.69 -15.87 -22.73
N THR A 98 22.35 -15.53 -23.84
CA THR A 98 23.19 -16.42 -24.63
C THR A 98 24.32 -17.04 -23.79
N GLY A 99 25.06 -16.22 -23.04
CA GLY A 99 26.16 -16.67 -22.19
C GLY A 99 25.72 -17.47 -20.97
N ALA A 100 24.50 -17.20 -20.45
CA ALA A 100 23.93 -17.95 -19.34
C ALA A 100 23.51 -19.39 -19.72
N PHE A 101 22.99 -19.59 -20.94
CA PHE A 101 22.51 -20.90 -21.41
C PHE A 101 23.55 -21.70 -22.19
N LEU A 102 24.40 -21.03 -22.99
CA LEU A 102 25.33 -21.69 -23.92
C LEU A 102 26.79 -21.58 -23.48
N GLY A 103 27.06 -20.85 -22.39
CA GLY A 103 28.41 -20.50 -21.94
C GLY A 103 28.96 -19.29 -22.68
N ASP A 104 29.95 -18.62 -22.07
CA ASP A 104 30.66 -17.53 -22.74
C ASP A 104 31.60 -18.13 -23.80
N PRO A 105 31.63 -17.59 -25.03
CA PRO A 105 32.60 -18.03 -26.03
C PRO A 105 34.01 -17.80 -25.51
N PRO A 106 35.00 -18.64 -25.91
CA PRO A 106 36.40 -18.39 -25.59
C PRO A 106 36.81 -16.99 -26.03
N VAL A 107 37.70 -16.35 -25.27
CA VAL A 107 38.24 -15.02 -25.55
C VAL A 107 38.74 -14.95 -27.00
N GLY A 108 38.27 -13.98 -27.78
CA GLY A 108 38.60 -13.79 -29.19
C GLY A 108 37.60 -14.38 -30.20
N LEU A 109 36.58 -15.13 -29.75
CA LEU A 109 35.56 -15.74 -30.63
C LEU A 109 34.18 -15.08 -30.51
N SER A 110 34.04 -14.03 -29.69
CA SER A 110 32.79 -13.29 -29.59
C SER A 110 32.63 -12.33 -30.77
N ALA A 111 31.52 -12.44 -31.50
CA ALA A 111 31.18 -11.51 -32.58
C ALA A 111 31.03 -10.04 -32.12
N LEU A 112 30.95 -9.80 -30.80
CA LEU A 112 30.85 -8.48 -30.18
C LEU A 112 32.20 -7.88 -29.77
N GLU A 113 33.28 -8.66 -29.65
CA GLU A 113 34.61 -8.15 -29.26
C GLU A 113 35.21 -7.19 -30.30
N GLY A 114 34.84 -7.34 -31.57
CA GLY A 114 35.30 -6.46 -32.66
C GLY A 114 34.47 -5.19 -32.87
N ARG A 115 33.39 -4.97 -32.08
CA ARG A 115 32.57 -3.77 -32.16
C ARG A 115 32.99 -2.77 -31.07
N ARG A 116 34.10 -2.08 -31.29
CA ARG A 116 34.46 -0.85 -30.58
C ARG A 116 34.58 0.30 -31.57
#